data_AF-K9TQP8-F1
#
_entry.id   AF-K9TQP8-F1
#
_cell.length_a   1.000
_cell.length_b   1.000
_cell.length_c   1.000
_cell.angle_alpha   90.00
_cell.angle_beta   90.00
_cell.angle_gamma   90.00
#
_symmetry.space_group_name_H-M   'P 1'
#
loop_
_entity.id
_entity.type
_entity.pdbx_description
1 polymer ?
#
loop_
_entity_poly.entity_id
_entity_poly.type
_entity_poly.pdbx_seq_one_letter_code
_entity_poly.pdbx_strand_id
1 'polypeptide(L)'
;MSGRKERYVSISEPDLRRLQEQDSRLRSLQQDLPDRLNRMRAEANREMQQRLVPLEHRAKQQEQEAQRLRSNLGELERNTQQRLRIQRQDFQQAVREAEVRQQQALLQEGDRLTSAMRSGFEKQRTEYLRITADQRQEYLALNQQLNQKFSELLKEERQARETGQQMLQQQIDRVFDTLEQERQYKAKLAQELLTDVEQIWQQIDRDYQHQRFAPHQLADLRRNLDLANQNLAAGVFEAAIATSQDTYLKLADLRLELEQKEQEWLLYYTATLEDLQTLITEVQAHRQIEIELGESGGEVETFQAEVDYWTDGRLSAYHQKLDTFQQQLTTGESTLTTEQIQELAQQIAALRPELADIANEAKMQVILSQMRAEIADTVVELLESYGYQLADPQADASYEGTDYRNAYVVKVKNIAGEEIVTVITPEKELGANNISINAFGDRLLDEEQLRQRAEGIFEALHEESGLQLPGETQCYEQPQAEYRDIEQVKRRQNSSQQLPAEGGTRD
;
A
#
# COMPACT_ATOMS: atom_id res chain seq x y z
N MET A 1 -23.48 -152.84 39.00
CA MET A 1 -22.50 -153.69 39.69
C MET A 1 -21.56 -152.81 40.51
N SER A 2 -21.74 -152.84 41.84
CA SER A 2 -20.70 -152.82 42.90
C SER A 2 -19.64 -151.70 42.89
N GLY A 3 -19.39 -150.90 43.92
CA GLY A 3 -19.94 -150.79 45.27
C GLY A 3 -19.21 -149.63 45.96
N ARG A 4 -19.93 -148.72 46.62
CA ARG A 4 -19.40 -147.58 47.38
C ARG A 4 -18.76 -148.12 48.66
N LYS A 5 -17.43 -148.01 48.79
CA LYS A 5 -16.72 -148.24 50.06
C LYS A 5 -16.66 -146.92 50.83
N GLU A 6 -17.54 -146.76 51.81
CA GLU A 6 -17.43 -145.69 52.81
C GLU A 6 -16.33 -146.06 53.81
N ARG A 7 -15.36 -145.16 53.99
CA ARG A 7 -14.22 -145.33 54.90
C ARG A 7 -14.39 -144.33 56.04
N TYR A 8 -14.86 -144.81 57.19
CA TYR A 8 -14.97 -144.02 58.41
C TYR A 8 -13.58 -143.85 59.01
N VAL A 9 -13.10 -142.60 59.12
CA VAL A 9 -11.82 -142.24 59.74
C VAL A 9 -12.13 -141.60 61.10
N SER A 10 -11.64 -142.22 62.17
CA SER A 10 -11.79 -141.75 63.55
C SER A 10 -10.91 -140.52 63.79
N ILE A 11 -11.52 -139.35 64.01
CA ILE A 11 -10.83 -138.13 64.41
C ILE A 11 -10.62 -138.17 65.92
N SER A 12 -9.38 -137.95 66.36
CA SER A 12 -9.03 -137.97 67.78
C SER A 12 -9.44 -136.67 68.49
N GLU A 13 -9.95 -136.77 69.72
CA GLU A 13 -10.41 -135.65 70.56
C GLU A 13 -9.45 -134.43 70.70
N PRO A 14 -8.10 -134.57 70.69
CA PRO A 14 -7.22 -133.40 70.74
C PRO A 14 -7.22 -132.55 69.45
N ASP A 15 -7.52 -133.13 68.29
CA ASP A 15 -7.54 -132.40 67.01
C ASP A 15 -8.81 -131.54 66.86
N LEU A 16 -9.90 -131.94 67.51
CA LEU A 16 -11.17 -131.21 67.51
C LEU A 16 -11.09 -129.92 68.37
N ARG A 17 -10.29 -129.93 69.44
CA ARG A 17 -10.05 -128.72 70.27
C ARG A 17 -9.16 -127.69 69.57
N ARG A 18 -8.14 -128.12 68.82
CA ARG A 18 -7.28 -127.20 68.04
C ARG A 18 -8.03 -126.49 66.91
N LEU A 19 -8.95 -127.19 66.25
CA LEU A 19 -9.83 -126.62 65.23
C LEU A 19 -10.83 -125.62 65.81
N GLN A 20 -11.36 -125.85 67.02
CA GLN A 20 -12.26 -124.90 67.70
C GLN A 20 -11.55 -123.63 68.23
N GLU A 21 -10.29 -123.73 68.67
CA GLU A 21 -9.50 -122.55 69.06
C GLU A 21 -9.08 -121.68 67.85
N GLN A 22 -8.82 -122.29 66.69
CA GLN A 22 -8.54 -121.54 65.46
C GLN A 22 -9.79 -120.88 64.88
N ASP A 23 -10.96 -121.50 64.99
CA ASP A 23 -12.23 -120.94 64.51
C ASP A 23 -12.70 -119.76 65.40
N SER A 24 -12.44 -119.81 66.71
CA SER A 24 -12.76 -118.68 67.61
C SER A 24 -11.87 -117.44 67.41
N ARG A 25 -10.59 -117.61 67.05
CA ARG A 25 -9.69 -116.48 66.68
C ARG A 25 -10.00 -115.89 65.30
N LEU A 26 -10.45 -116.70 64.34
CA LEU A 26 -10.86 -116.20 63.02
C LEU A 26 -12.20 -115.46 63.08
N ARG A 27 -13.14 -115.88 63.94
CA ARG A 27 -14.41 -115.17 64.17
C ARG A 27 -14.24 -113.81 64.85
N SER A 28 -13.30 -113.66 65.80
CA SER A 28 -13.03 -112.36 66.43
C SER A 28 -12.36 -111.36 65.47
N LEU A 29 -11.47 -111.83 64.58
CA LEU A 29 -10.85 -110.99 63.55
C LEU A 29 -11.83 -110.61 62.42
N GLN A 30 -12.82 -111.46 62.09
CA GLN A 30 -13.87 -111.13 61.11
C GLN A 30 -14.94 -110.16 61.65
N GLN A 31 -15.21 -110.14 62.97
CA GLN A 31 -16.19 -109.21 63.55
C GLN A 31 -15.65 -107.77 63.71
N ASP A 32 -14.35 -107.58 63.95
CA ASP A 32 -13.76 -106.25 64.20
C ASP A 32 -13.19 -105.53 62.95
N LEU A 33 -13.14 -106.20 61.79
CA LEU A 33 -12.60 -105.67 60.53
C LEU A 33 -13.47 -104.56 59.89
N PRO A 34 -14.81 -104.68 59.83
CA PRO A 34 -15.68 -103.64 59.27
C PRO A 34 -15.61 -102.31 60.04
N ASP A 35 -15.54 -102.37 61.37
CA ASP A 35 -15.55 -101.19 62.23
C ASP A 35 -14.21 -100.42 62.21
N ARG A 36 -13.07 -101.13 62.03
CA ARG A 36 -11.77 -100.47 61.84
C ARG A 36 -11.64 -99.78 60.49
N LEU A 37 -12.13 -100.41 59.42
CA LEU A 37 -12.12 -99.82 58.07
C LEU A 37 -13.06 -98.61 57.98
N ASN A 38 -14.23 -98.66 58.61
CA ASN A 38 -15.15 -97.53 58.67
C ASN A 38 -14.61 -96.36 59.50
N ARG A 39 -13.91 -96.62 60.61
CA ARG A 39 -13.22 -95.57 61.37
C ARG A 39 -12.10 -94.90 60.57
N MET A 40 -11.23 -95.67 59.91
CA MET A 40 -10.18 -95.09 59.06
C MET A 40 -10.73 -94.30 57.86
N ARG A 41 -11.82 -94.76 57.22
CA ARG A 41 -12.49 -93.98 56.16
C ARG A 41 -13.14 -92.71 56.70
N ALA A 42 -13.77 -92.75 57.87
CA ALA A 42 -14.38 -91.58 58.48
C ALA A 42 -13.33 -90.56 58.96
N GLU A 43 -12.20 -91.02 59.49
CA GLU A 43 -11.06 -90.18 59.87
C GLU A 43 -10.38 -89.56 58.64
N ALA A 44 -10.09 -90.36 57.60
CA ALA A 44 -9.51 -89.84 56.36
C ALA A 44 -10.43 -88.81 55.66
N ASN A 45 -11.74 -89.04 55.63
CA ASN A 45 -12.69 -88.08 55.05
C ASN A 45 -12.83 -86.80 55.89
N ARG A 46 -12.81 -86.91 57.23
CA ARG A 46 -12.80 -85.73 58.10
C ARG A 46 -11.51 -84.93 57.96
N GLU A 47 -10.37 -85.59 57.87
CA GLU A 47 -9.08 -84.92 57.73
C GLU A 47 -8.97 -84.24 56.34
N MET A 48 -9.44 -84.89 55.28
CA MET A 48 -9.50 -84.30 53.94
C MET A 48 -10.45 -83.10 53.88
N GLN A 49 -11.64 -83.18 54.49
CA GLN A 49 -12.57 -82.05 54.57
C GLN A 49 -11.98 -80.90 55.39
N GLN A 50 -11.31 -81.18 56.51
CA GLN A 50 -10.64 -80.17 57.32
C GLN A 50 -9.47 -79.49 56.58
N ARG A 51 -8.79 -80.19 55.67
CA ARG A 51 -7.73 -79.60 54.83
C ARG A 51 -8.25 -78.82 53.62
N LEU A 52 -9.43 -79.16 53.08
CA LEU A 52 -10.02 -78.48 51.92
C LEU A 52 -10.71 -77.16 52.28
N VAL A 53 -11.39 -77.08 53.43
CA VAL A 53 -12.10 -75.85 53.88
C VAL A 53 -11.20 -74.59 53.90
N PRO A 54 -9.98 -74.60 54.49
CA PRO A 54 -9.12 -73.41 54.47
C PRO A 54 -8.56 -73.09 53.08
N LEU A 55 -8.43 -74.09 52.18
CA LEU A 55 -8.00 -73.87 50.80
C LEU A 55 -9.12 -73.26 49.94
N GLU A 56 -10.36 -73.70 50.11
CA GLU A 56 -11.52 -73.09 49.45
C GLU A 56 -11.76 -71.67 49.94
N HIS A 57 -11.58 -71.40 51.23
CA HIS A 57 -11.66 -70.04 51.76
C HIS A 57 -10.56 -69.14 51.19
N ARG A 58 -9.33 -69.65 51.08
CA ARG A 58 -8.20 -68.93 50.48
C ARG A 58 -8.42 -68.70 48.98
N ALA A 59 -8.94 -69.67 48.25
CA ALA A 59 -9.26 -69.54 46.83
C ALA A 59 -10.36 -68.49 46.59
N LYS A 60 -11.45 -68.52 47.38
CA LYS A 60 -12.51 -67.49 47.31
C LYS A 60 -12.02 -66.09 47.70
N GLN A 61 -11.17 -65.98 48.73
CA GLN A 61 -10.56 -64.70 49.10
C GLN A 61 -9.65 -64.17 47.99
N GLN A 62 -8.80 -65.01 47.41
CA GLN A 62 -7.95 -64.62 46.28
C GLN A 62 -8.77 -64.24 45.04
N GLU A 63 -9.88 -64.91 44.76
CA GLU A 63 -10.76 -64.58 43.64
C GLU A 63 -11.48 -63.23 43.87
N GLN A 64 -11.91 -62.95 45.11
CA GLN A 64 -12.48 -61.66 45.48
C GLN A 64 -11.44 -60.52 45.44
N GLU A 65 -10.21 -60.76 45.90
CA GLU A 65 -9.12 -59.79 45.80
C GLU A 65 -8.71 -59.56 44.35
N ALA A 66 -8.64 -60.60 43.52
CA ALA A 66 -8.35 -60.50 42.09
C ALA A 66 -9.46 -59.76 41.33
N GLN A 67 -10.74 -59.96 41.70
CA GLN A 67 -11.85 -59.20 41.14
C GLN A 67 -11.80 -57.71 41.53
N ARG A 68 -11.47 -57.40 42.80
CA ARG A 68 -11.27 -56.01 43.26
C ARG A 68 -10.05 -55.34 42.60
N LEU A 69 -8.96 -56.07 42.39
CA LEU A 69 -7.80 -55.57 41.66
C LEU A 69 -8.14 -55.31 40.19
N ARG A 70 -8.92 -56.19 39.54
CA ARG A 70 -9.40 -55.97 38.17
C ARG A 70 -10.34 -54.77 38.06
N SER A 71 -11.23 -54.54 39.01
CA SER A 71 -12.09 -53.34 39.00
C SER A 71 -11.26 -52.07 39.20
N ASN A 72 -10.34 -52.08 40.16
CA ASN A 72 -9.49 -50.92 40.47
C ASN A 72 -8.50 -50.61 39.32
N LEU A 73 -7.96 -51.63 38.65
CA LEU A 73 -7.13 -51.45 37.44
C LEU A 73 -7.96 -50.93 36.28
N GLY A 74 -9.20 -51.41 36.10
CA GLY A 74 -10.10 -50.89 35.07
C GLY A 74 -10.50 -49.43 35.30
N GLU A 75 -10.72 -49.03 36.55
CA GLU A 75 -10.97 -47.62 36.90
C GLU A 75 -9.72 -46.75 36.74
N LEU A 76 -8.55 -47.24 37.15
CA LEU A 76 -7.28 -46.55 36.94
C LEU A 76 -7.01 -46.33 35.45
N GLU A 77 -7.20 -47.36 34.63
CA GLU A 77 -6.99 -47.29 33.17
C GLU A 77 -7.97 -46.33 32.50
N ARG A 78 -9.25 -46.32 32.91
CA ARG A 78 -10.21 -45.33 32.41
C ARG A 78 -9.81 -43.92 32.81
N ASN A 79 -9.39 -43.71 34.06
CA ASN A 79 -8.96 -42.40 34.56
C ASN A 79 -7.66 -41.91 33.92
N THR A 80 -6.72 -42.80 33.57
CA THR A 80 -5.50 -42.43 32.84
C THR A 80 -5.79 -42.17 31.37
N GLN A 81 -6.63 -42.98 30.72
CA GLN A 81 -7.09 -42.74 29.34
C GLN A 81 -7.85 -41.41 29.23
N GLN A 82 -8.71 -41.10 30.20
CA GLN A 82 -9.45 -39.84 30.24
C GLN A 82 -8.50 -38.64 30.43
N ARG A 83 -7.54 -38.73 31.35
CA ARG A 83 -6.51 -37.69 31.51
C ARG A 83 -5.62 -37.51 30.29
N LEU A 84 -5.21 -38.59 29.63
CA LEU A 84 -4.42 -38.53 28.40
C LEU A 84 -5.21 -37.94 27.22
N ARG A 85 -6.54 -38.14 27.18
CA ARG A 85 -7.40 -37.49 26.18
C ARG A 85 -7.50 -35.99 26.43
N ILE A 86 -7.75 -35.58 27.67
CA ILE A 86 -7.80 -34.16 28.07
C ILE A 86 -6.46 -33.49 27.76
N GLN A 87 -5.33 -34.07 28.20
CA GLN A 87 -4.01 -33.52 27.90
C GLN A 87 -3.68 -33.45 26.40
N ARG A 88 -4.15 -34.40 25.58
CA ARG A 88 -3.99 -34.31 24.12
C ARG A 88 -4.84 -33.19 23.53
N GLN A 89 -6.06 -33.01 24.01
CA GLN A 89 -6.93 -31.91 23.56
C GLN A 89 -6.32 -30.56 23.94
N ASP A 90 -5.87 -30.41 25.19
CA ASP A 90 -5.22 -29.20 25.69
C ASP A 90 -3.93 -28.91 24.90
N PHE A 91 -3.12 -29.94 24.61
CA PHE A 91 -1.90 -29.78 23.81
C PHE A 91 -2.21 -29.40 22.36
N GLN A 92 -3.19 -30.05 21.72
CA GLN A 92 -3.60 -29.69 20.35
C GLN A 92 -4.20 -28.28 20.28
N GLN A 93 -4.90 -27.85 21.32
CA GLN A 93 -5.40 -26.48 21.42
C GLN A 93 -4.25 -25.49 21.61
N ALA A 94 -3.32 -25.75 22.53
CA ALA A 94 -2.15 -24.90 22.76
C ALA A 94 -1.24 -24.79 21.53
N VAL A 95 -1.07 -25.87 20.75
CA VAL A 95 -0.31 -25.85 19.48
C VAL A 95 -1.03 -24.99 18.45
N ARG A 96 -2.35 -25.13 18.28
CA ARG A 96 -3.13 -24.27 17.37
C ARG A 96 -3.10 -22.81 17.78
N GLU A 97 -3.24 -22.52 19.07
CA GLU A 97 -3.13 -21.16 19.60
C GLU A 97 -1.72 -20.58 19.46
N ALA A 98 -0.68 -21.43 19.48
CA ALA A 98 0.69 -21.01 19.20
C ALA A 98 0.92 -20.76 17.71
N GLU A 99 0.39 -21.62 16.82
CA GLU A 99 0.44 -21.43 15.36
C GLU A 99 -0.28 -20.17 14.91
N VAL A 100 -1.49 -19.91 15.43
CA VAL A 100 -2.25 -18.68 15.14
C VAL A 100 -1.49 -17.45 15.61
N ARG A 101 -0.92 -17.46 16.83
CA ARG A 101 -0.09 -16.35 17.33
C ARG A 101 1.17 -16.13 16.49
N GLN A 102 1.81 -17.22 16.07
CA GLN A 102 3.00 -17.14 15.23
C GLN A 102 2.68 -16.60 13.83
N GLN A 103 1.57 -17.04 13.22
CA GLN A 103 1.08 -16.48 11.96
C GLN A 103 0.78 -14.99 12.11
N GLN A 104 -0.01 -14.59 13.11
CA GLN A 104 -0.31 -13.18 13.36
C GLN A 104 0.95 -12.32 13.56
N ALA A 105 1.96 -12.83 14.27
CA ALA A 105 3.23 -12.13 14.44
C ALA A 105 3.98 -11.96 13.11
N LEU A 106 3.99 -12.98 12.24
CA LEU A 106 4.59 -12.90 10.92
C LEU A 106 3.84 -11.94 9.99
N LEU A 107 2.51 -11.88 10.05
CA LEU A 107 1.71 -10.91 9.29
C LEU A 107 2.04 -9.48 9.71
N GLN A 108 2.03 -9.23 11.02
CA GLN A 108 2.39 -7.91 11.58
C GLN A 108 3.83 -7.50 11.22
N GLU A 109 4.77 -8.45 11.21
CA GLU A 109 6.16 -8.18 10.85
C GLU A 109 6.30 -7.94 9.34
N GLY A 110 5.56 -8.67 8.50
CA GLY A 110 5.44 -8.42 7.06
C GLY A 110 4.87 -7.04 6.74
N ASP A 111 3.74 -6.67 7.35
CA ASP A 111 3.13 -5.34 7.22
C ASP A 111 4.07 -4.23 7.62
N ARG A 112 4.75 -4.43 8.74
CA ARG A 112 5.73 -3.47 9.24
C ARG A 112 6.89 -3.31 8.26
N LEU A 113 7.35 -4.39 7.62
CA LEU A 113 8.42 -4.36 6.63
C LEU A 113 7.97 -3.70 5.33
N THR A 114 6.80 -4.05 4.81
CA THR A 114 6.23 -3.48 3.58
C THR A 114 5.92 -2.00 3.74
N SER A 115 5.29 -1.60 4.85
CA SER A 115 5.05 -0.20 5.19
C SER A 115 6.36 0.57 5.40
N ALA A 116 7.37 -0.03 6.04
CA ALA A 116 8.69 0.58 6.19
C ALA A 116 9.43 0.73 4.85
N MET A 117 9.31 -0.25 3.93
CA MET A 117 9.88 -0.18 2.59
C MET A 117 9.17 0.88 1.75
N ARG A 118 7.83 0.92 1.74
CA ARG A 118 7.04 1.92 1.02
C ARG A 118 7.32 3.34 1.53
N SER A 119 7.29 3.52 2.85
CA SER A 119 7.69 4.78 3.48
C SER A 119 9.17 5.10 3.19
N GLY A 120 10.04 4.10 3.12
CA GLY A 120 11.44 4.23 2.76
C GLY A 120 11.63 4.72 1.32
N PHE A 121 10.91 4.15 0.35
CA PHE A 121 10.92 4.56 -1.05
C PHE A 121 10.31 5.94 -1.26
N GLU A 122 9.22 6.26 -0.58
CA GLU A 122 8.63 7.61 -0.58
C GLU A 122 9.61 8.63 0.00
N LYS A 123 10.27 8.30 1.12
CA LYS A 123 11.32 9.15 1.70
C LYS A 123 12.52 9.28 0.77
N GLN A 124 12.97 8.20 0.14
CA GLN A 124 14.07 8.23 -0.83
C GLN A 124 13.72 9.06 -2.06
N ARG A 125 12.49 8.96 -2.58
CA ARG A 125 12.02 9.77 -3.70
C ARG A 125 11.93 11.24 -3.30
N THR A 126 11.39 11.52 -2.13
CA THR A 126 11.31 12.89 -1.60
C THR A 126 12.69 13.47 -1.39
N GLU A 127 13.62 12.70 -0.81
CA GLU A 127 15.02 13.12 -0.69
C GLU A 127 15.71 13.25 -2.04
N TYR A 128 15.44 12.39 -3.02
CA TYR A 128 16.00 12.52 -4.36
C TYR A 128 15.51 13.81 -5.02
N LEU A 129 14.20 14.06 -5.01
CA LEU A 129 13.61 15.30 -5.54
C LEU A 129 14.15 16.54 -4.80
N ARG A 130 14.32 16.44 -3.48
CA ARG A 130 14.92 17.50 -2.66
C ARG A 130 16.37 17.74 -3.03
N ILE A 131 17.19 16.70 -3.12
CA ILE A 131 18.60 16.78 -3.52
C ILE A 131 18.70 17.38 -4.92
N THR A 132 17.85 16.97 -5.88
CA THR A 132 17.84 17.56 -7.22
C THR A 132 17.43 19.03 -7.20
N ALA A 133 16.44 19.41 -6.39
CA ALA A 133 16.03 20.80 -6.22
C ALA A 133 17.13 21.65 -5.55
N ASP A 134 17.77 21.11 -4.50
CA ASP A 134 18.86 21.73 -3.77
C ASP A 134 20.09 21.90 -4.67
N GLN A 135 20.49 20.86 -5.40
CA GLN A 135 21.57 20.90 -6.39
C GLN A 135 21.30 21.95 -7.48
N ARG A 136 20.05 22.11 -7.89
CA ARG A 136 19.67 23.14 -8.85
C ARG A 136 19.76 24.54 -8.23
N GLN A 137 19.28 24.73 -7.01
CA GLN A 137 19.45 26.00 -6.31
C GLN A 137 20.92 26.34 -6.12
N GLU A 138 21.75 25.37 -5.75
CA GLU A 138 23.20 25.52 -5.67
C GLU A 138 23.80 25.87 -7.03
N TYR A 139 23.38 25.21 -8.11
CA TYR A 139 23.86 25.49 -9.46
C TYR A 139 23.45 26.90 -9.94
N LEU A 140 22.21 27.32 -9.68
CA LEU A 140 21.73 28.67 -9.98
C LEU A 140 22.46 29.72 -9.14
N ALA A 141 22.65 29.46 -7.84
CA ALA A 141 23.38 30.34 -6.94
C ALA A 141 24.86 30.45 -7.35
N LEU A 142 25.49 29.35 -7.75
CA LEU A 142 26.86 29.33 -8.26
C LEU A 142 26.96 30.12 -9.57
N ASN A 143 26.02 29.95 -10.50
CA ASN A 143 25.97 30.76 -11.72
C ASN A 143 25.74 32.24 -11.41
N GLN A 144 24.92 32.56 -10.41
CA GLN A 144 24.73 33.94 -9.97
C GLN A 144 26.02 34.54 -9.37
N GLN A 145 26.76 33.76 -8.57
CA GLN A 145 28.07 34.17 -8.07
C GLN A 145 29.09 34.34 -9.19
N LEU A 146 29.10 33.44 -10.17
CA LEU A 146 29.93 33.56 -11.36
C LEU A 146 29.56 34.83 -12.15
N ASN A 147 28.27 35.13 -12.31
CA ASN A 147 27.79 36.35 -12.97
C ASN A 147 28.25 37.62 -12.22
N GLN A 148 28.23 37.61 -10.88
CA GLN A 148 28.76 38.72 -10.09
C GLN A 148 30.26 38.90 -10.32
N LYS A 149 31.03 37.81 -10.26
CA LYS A 149 32.47 37.84 -10.50
C LYS A 149 32.82 38.26 -11.93
N PHE A 150 32.07 37.80 -12.93
CA PHE A 150 32.19 38.27 -14.31
C PHE A 150 31.88 39.76 -14.42
N SER A 151 30.84 40.25 -13.74
CA SER A 151 30.50 41.67 -13.69
C SER A 151 31.61 42.52 -13.09
N GLU A 152 32.33 42.00 -12.10
CA GLU A 152 33.52 42.66 -11.52
C GLU A 152 34.69 42.69 -12.50
N LEU A 153 35.02 41.55 -13.12
CA LEU A 153 36.06 41.47 -14.15
C LEU A 153 35.77 42.38 -15.35
N LEU A 154 34.49 42.49 -15.74
CA LEU A 154 34.03 43.40 -16.79
C LEU A 154 34.26 44.86 -16.41
N LYS A 155 34.03 45.24 -15.15
CA LYS A 155 34.33 46.61 -14.67
C LYS A 155 35.82 46.91 -14.70
N GLU A 156 36.66 45.95 -14.30
CA GLU A 156 38.12 46.10 -14.37
C GLU A 156 38.60 46.27 -15.82
N GLU A 157 38.05 45.49 -16.74
CA GLU A 157 38.37 45.57 -18.16
C GLU A 157 37.90 46.91 -18.77
N ARG A 158 36.70 47.40 -18.40
CA ARG A 158 36.23 48.74 -18.80
C ARG A 158 37.19 49.84 -18.34
N GLN A 159 37.63 49.80 -17.07
CA GLN A 159 38.61 50.76 -16.55
C GLN A 159 39.96 50.66 -17.27
N ALA A 160 40.42 49.46 -17.59
CA ALA A 160 41.63 49.26 -18.37
C ALA A 160 41.51 49.85 -19.79
N ARG A 161 40.35 49.73 -20.44
CA ARG A 161 40.10 50.35 -21.75
C ARG A 161 40.02 51.87 -21.69
N GLU A 162 39.33 52.43 -20.71
CA GLU A 162 39.27 53.89 -20.50
C GLU A 162 40.67 54.49 -20.28
N THR A 163 41.49 53.85 -19.45
CA THR A 163 42.88 54.29 -19.22
C THR A 163 43.76 54.12 -20.45
N GLY A 164 43.57 53.03 -21.22
CA GLY A 164 44.22 52.84 -22.52
C GLY A 164 43.87 53.93 -23.53
N GLN A 165 42.59 54.34 -23.58
CA GLN A 165 42.13 55.44 -24.43
C GLN A 165 42.79 56.77 -24.05
N GLN A 166 42.86 57.09 -22.75
CA GLN A 166 43.52 58.30 -22.28
C GLN A 166 45.01 58.33 -22.64
N MET A 167 45.69 57.18 -22.56
CA MET A 167 47.08 57.07 -22.99
C MET A 167 47.24 57.26 -24.51
N LEU A 168 46.34 56.68 -25.31
CA LEU A 168 46.33 56.86 -26.76
C LEU A 168 46.11 58.34 -27.14
N GLN A 169 45.19 59.03 -26.45
CA GLN A 169 44.93 60.45 -26.67
C GLN A 169 46.20 61.30 -26.41
N GLN A 170 46.90 61.01 -25.31
CA GLN A 170 48.17 61.70 -24.99
C GLN A 170 49.29 61.40 -25.99
N GLN A 171 49.28 60.23 -26.63
CA GLN A 171 50.25 59.90 -27.68
C GLN A 171 49.93 60.64 -28.99
N ILE A 172 48.65 60.76 -29.35
CA ILE A 172 48.22 61.53 -30.53
C ILE A 172 48.67 63.00 -30.43
N ASP A 173 48.64 63.57 -29.23
CA ASP A 173 49.01 64.98 -28.99
C ASP A 173 50.54 65.25 -29.01
N ARG A 174 51.40 64.22 -29.00
CA ARG A 174 52.86 64.36 -28.77
C ARG A 174 53.76 64.19 -30.01
N VAL A 175 53.21 63.86 -31.19
CA VAL A 175 54.01 63.17 -32.23
C VAL A 175 54.43 64.00 -33.46
N PHE A 176 54.05 65.28 -33.60
CA PHE A 176 54.25 65.98 -34.88
C PHE A 176 55.06 67.28 -34.82
N ASP A 177 56.07 67.37 -35.68
CA ASP A 177 56.89 68.56 -35.93
C ASP A 177 56.31 69.48 -37.02
N THR A 178 55.35 68.98 -37.84
CA THR A 178 54.69 69.75 -38.91
C THR A 178 53.17 69.51 -38.96
N LEU A 179 52.40 70.60 -39.08
CA LEU A 179 50.93 70.62 -39.11
C LEU A 179 50.30 69.77 -40.24
N GLU A 180 50.99 69.63 -41.37
CA GLU A 180 50.45 68.94 -42.55
C GLU A 180 50.53 67.40 -42.41
N GLN A 181 51.59 66.89 -41.78
CA GLN A 181 51.73 65.48 -41.41
C GLN A 181 50.73 65.10 -40.30
N GLU A 182 50.55 65.96 -39.31
CA GLU A 182 49.56 65.79 -38.24
C GLU A 182 48.14 65.66 -38.82
N ARG A 183 47.79 66.53 -39.77
CA ARG A 183 46.48 66.52 -40.42
C ARG A 183 46.24 65.25 -41.24
N GLN A 184 47.23 64.80 -42.02
CA GLN A 184 47.12 63.57 -42.80
C GLN A 184 47.04 62.32 -41.91
N TYR A 185 47.81 62.29 -40.82
CA TYR A 185 47.77 61.21 -39.85
C TYR A 185 46.41 61.14 -39.15
N LYS A 186 45.91 62.26 -38.62
CA LYS A 186 44.59 62.34 -37.96
C LYS A 186 43.45 61.97 -38.92
N ALA A 187 43.53 62.38 -40.19
CA ALA A 187 42.54 62.00 -41.19
C ALA A 187 42.51 60.49 -41.45
N LYS A 188 43.69 59.87 -41.61
CA LYS A 188 43.80 58.43 -41.81
C LYS A 188 43.32 57.65 -40.58
N LEU A 189 43.74 58.07 -39.38
CA LEU A 189 43.32 57.47 -38.11
C LEU A 189 41.80 57.57 -37.90
N ALA A 190 41.20 58.74 -38.20
CA ALA A 190 39.76 58.93 -38.11
C ALA A 190 39.00 57.97 -39.05
N GLN A 191 39.50 57.78 -40.27
CA GLN A 191 38.89 56.89 -41.26
C GLN A 191 38.98 55.41 -40.84
N GLU A 192 40.16 54.98 -40.36
CA GLU A 192 40.37 53.61 -39.89
C GLU A 192 39.49 53.31 -38.68
N LEU A 193 39.50 54.17 -37.65
CA LEU A 193 38.65 54.03 -36.47
C LEU A 193 37.16 53.98 -36.83
N LEU A 194 36.68 54.87 -37.69
CA LEU A 194 35.27 54.89 -38.07
C LEU A 194 34.86 53.60 -38.79
N THR A 195 35.73 53.08 -39.66
CA THR A 195 35.50 51.82 -40.38
C THR A 195 35.42 50.64 -39.41
N ASP A 196 36.35 50.57 -38.43
CA ASP A 196 36.37 49.50 -37.44
C ASP A 196 35.11 49.53 -36.55
N VAL A 197 34.70 50.73 -36.11
CA VAL A 197 33.51 50.90 -35.27
C VAL A 197 32.22 50.59 -36.03
N GLU A 198 32.14 50.93 -37.32
CA GLU A 198 31.03 50.51 -38.18
C GLU A 198 30.94 49.00 -38.34
N GLN A 199 32.07 48.30 -38.47
CA GLN A 199 32.08 46.83 -38.55
C GLN A 199 31.57 46.20 -37.25
N ILE A 200 32.01 46.70 -36.09
CA ILE A 200 31.56 46.21 -34.78
C ILE A 200 30.06 46.45 -34.62
N TRP A 201 29.56 47.63 -35.01
CA TRP A 201 28.13 47.93 -34.98
C TRP A 201 27.32 46.94 -35.82
N GLN A 202 27.77 46.63 -37.04
CA GLN A 202 27.10 45.66 -37.93
C GLN A 202 27.12 44.23 -37.36
N GLN A 203 28.22 43.84 -36.70
CA GLN A 203 28.30 42.55 -36.02
C GLN A 203 27.30 42.47 -34.87
N ILE A 204 27.18 43.52 -34.07
CA ILE A 204 26.21 43.56 -32.96
C ILE A 204 24.77 43.48 -33.49
N ASP A 205 24.46 44.17 -34.59
CA ASP A 205 23.13 44.13 -35.20
C ASP A 205 22.75 42.74 -35.75
N ARG A 206 23.74 42.00 -36.28
CA ARG A 206 23.52 40.69 -36.91
C ARG A 206 23.48 39.54 -35.91
N ASP A 207 24.40 39.55 -34.95
CA ASP A 207 24.72 38.35 -34.17
C ASP A 207 24.01 38.34 -32.79
N TYR A 208 23.47 39.47 -32.33
CA TYR A 208 22.85 39.61 -31.00
C TYR A 208 21.39 40.04 -31.04
N GLN A 209 20.60 39.63 -30.04
CA GLN A 209 19.19 40.00 -29.89
C GLN A 209 19.05 41.35 -29.16
N HIS A 210 19.73 42.39 -29.66
CA HIS A 210 19.80 43.71 -29.00
C HIS A 210 18.43 44.36 -28.78
N GLN A 211 17.45 44.14 -29.68
CA GLN A 211 16.10 44.67 -29.53
C GLN A 211 15.36 44.12 -28.30
N ARG A 212 15.70 42.90 -27.88
CA ARG A 212 15.07 42.19 -26.77
C ARG A 212 15.68 42.58 -25.43
N PHE A 213 17.01 42.67 -25.36
CA PHE A 213 17.75 42.87 -24.11
C PHE A 213 18.13 44.33 -23.84
N ALA A 214 18.23 45.16 -24.88
CA ALA A 214 18.66 46.55 -24.82
C ALA A 214 17.98 47.40 -25.93
N PRO A 215 16.65 47.56 -25.89
CA PRO A 215 15.92 48.26 -26.94
C PRO A 215 16.44 49.70 -27.13
N HIS A 216 16.51 50.13 -28.39
CA HIS A 216 16.94 51.47 -28.84
C HIS A 216 18.42 51.84 -28.61
N GLN A 217 19.18 51.13 -27.78
CA GLN A 217 20.56 51.49 -27.47
C GLN A 217 21.48 51.41 -28.70
N LEU A 218 21.36 50.36 -29.52
CA LEU A 218 22.16 50.23 -30.75
C LEU A 218 21.80 51.31 -31.79
N ALA A 219 20.53 51.73 -31.84
CA ALA A 219 20.06 52.80 -32.71
C ALA A 219 20.59 54.18 -32.29
N ASP A 220 20.77 54.42 -30.99
CA ASP A 220 21.40 55.64 -30.48
C ASP A 220 22.89 55.71 -30.88
N LEU A 221 23.60 54.57 -30.80
CA LEU A 221 25.00 54.48 -31.21
C LEU A 221 25.18 54.66 -32.72
N ARG A 222 24.17 54.26 -33.52
CA ARG A 222 24.16 54.55 -34.97
C ARG A 222 24.18 56.05 -35.25
N ARG A 223 23.44 56.85 -34.49
CA ARG A 223 23.42 58.31 -34.66
C ARG A 223 24.79 58.93 -34.37
N ASN A 224 25.54 58.39 -33.41
CA ASN A 224 26.89 58.85 -33.10
C ASN A 224 27.89 58.50 -34.22
N LEU A 225 27.76 57.32 -34.84
CA LEU A 225 28.54 56.96 -36.04
C LEU A 225 28.25 57.93 -37.20
N ASP A 226 26.98 58.23 -37.45
CA ASP A 226 26.60 59.18 -38.51
C ASP A 226 27.17 60.59 -38.23
N LEU A 227 27.20 61.03 -36.96
CA LEU A 227 27.84 62.29 -36.54
C LEU A 227 29.37 62.26 -36.75
N ALA A 228 30.03 61.17 -36.41
CA ALA A 228 31.48 61.01 -36.64
C ALA A 228 31.82 61.07 -38.14
N ASN A 229 30.96 60.48 -38.99
CA ASN A 229 31.10 60.52 -40.44
C ASN A 229 30.95 61.94 -40.99
N GLN A 230 29.98 62.71 -40.48
CA GLN A 230 29.82 64.12 -40.83
C GLN A 230 31.04 64.97 -40.42
N ASN A 231 31.59 64.74 -39.23
CA ASN A 231 32.79 65.43 -38.76
C ASN A 231 34.01 65.12 -39.64
N LEU A 232 34.16 63.87 -40.07
CA LEU A 232 35.21 63.44 -41.00
C LEU A 232 35.08 64.12 -42.36
N ALA A 233 33.87 64.17 -42.93
CA ALA A 233 33.58 64.86 -44.19
C ALA A 233 33.81 66.37 -44.11
N ALA A 234 33.54 66.99 -42.95
CA ALA A 234 33.80 68.41 -42.69
C ALA A 234 35.28 68.73 -42.44
N GLY A 235 36.16 67.72 -42.37
CA GLY A 235 37.59 67.89 -42.10
C GLY A 235 37.92 68.19 -40.63
N VAL A 236 36.98 67.94 -39.71
CA VAL A 236 37.15 68.09 -38.26
C VAL A 236 37.58 66.75 -37.66
N PHE A 237 38.82 66.36 -37.92
CA PHE A 237 39.32 65.01 -37.64
C PHE A 237 39.39 64.67 -36.14
N GLU A 238 39.68 65.65 -35.28
CA GLU A 238 39.75 65.44 -33.82
C GLU A 238 38.38 65.10 -33.23
N ALA A 239 37.33 65.80 -33.68
CA ALA A 239 35.96 65.48 -33.29
C ALA A 239 35.54 64.11 -33.83
N ALA A 240 35.89 63.77 -35.07
CA ALA A 240 35.63 62.46 -35.64
C ALA A 240 36.31 61.34 -34.83
N ILE A 241 37.60 61.49 -34.48
CA ILE A 241 38.34 60.53 -33.65
C ILE A 241 37.68 60.37 -32.27
N ALA A 242 37.38 61.49 -31.60
CA ALA A 242 36.79 61.46 -30.26
C ALA A 242 35.39 60.80 -30.26
N THR A 243 34.53 61.15 -31.22
CA THR A 243 33.19 60.54 -31.35
C THR A 243 33.28 59.05 -31.70
N SER A 244 34.20 58.65 -32.59
CA SER A 244 34.40 57.23 -32.93
C SER A 244 34.91 56.42 -31.73
N GLN A 245 35.86 56.96 -30.95
CA GLN A 245 36.37 56.28 -29.74
C GLN A 245 35.31 56.16 -28.64
N ASP A 246 34.53 57.21 -28.38
CA ASP A 246 33.42 57.16 -27.42
C ASP A 246 32.35 56.16 -27.87
N THR A 247 32.04 56.13 -29.16
CA THR A 247 31.09 55.16 -29.73
C THR A 247 31.61 53.73 -29.65
N TYR A 248 32.90 53.51 -29.87
CA TYR A 248 33.54 52.20 -29.68
C TYR A 248 33.37 51.69 -28.25
N LEU A 249 33.70 52.50 -27.25
CA LEU A 249 33.58 52.10 -25.84
C LEU A 249 32.14 51.73 -25.50
N LYS A 250 31.18 52.55 -25.93
CA LYS A 250 29.76 52.27 -25.70
C LYS A 250 29.26 51.02 -26.44
N LEU A 251 29.74 50.76 -27.65
CA LEU A 251 29.40 49.52 -28.38
C LEU A 251 29.99 48.30 -27.69
N ALA A 252 31.22 48.41 -27.20
CA ALA A 252 31.87 47.33 -26.51
C ALA A 252 31.22 47.05 -25.15
N ASP A 253 30.77 48.08 -24.45
CA ASP A 253 29.96 47.95 -23.23
C ASP A 253 28.60 47.28 -23.50
N LEU A 254 27.92 47.73 -24.55
CA LEU A 254 26.64 47.16 -25.00
C LEU A 254 26.80 45.68 -25.35
N ARG A 255 27.83 45.32 -26.11
CA ARG A 255 28.10 43.93 -26.49
C ARG A 255 28.25 43.03 -25.26
N LEU A 256 29.01 43.47 -24.27
CA LEU A 256 29.25 42.69 -23.05
C LEU A 256 27.96 42.54 -22.22
N GLU A 257 27.14 43.59 -22.15
CA GLU A 257 25.82 43.52 -21.51
C GLU A 257 24.89 42.55 -22.23
N LEU A 258 24.88 42.56 -23.57
CA LEU A 258 24.09 41.64 -24.38
C LEU A 258 24.55 40.19 -24.18
N GLU A 259 25.86 39.92 -24.23
CA GLU A 259 26.44 38.59 -23.98
C GLU A 259 26.01 38.07 -22.60
N GLN A 260 26.08 38.91 -21.56
CA GLN A 260 25.67 38.54 -20.21
C GLN A 260 24.18 38.20 -20.14
N LYS A 261 23.32 39.08 -20.68
CA LYS A 261 21.86 38.88 -20.64
C LYS A 261 21.41 37.68 -21.47
N GLU A 262 22.06 37.43 -22.60
CA GLU A 262 21.79 36.26 -23.45
C GLU A 262 22.16 34.96 -22.73
N GLN A 263 23.32 34.91 -22.08
CA GLN A 263 23.74 33.75 -21.30
C GLN A 263 22.82 33.48 -20.12
N GLU A 264 22.48 34.52 -19.36
CA GLU A 264 21.53 34.43 -18.25
C GLU A 264 20.18 33.91 -18.73
N TRP A 265 19.66 34.49 -19.82
CA TRP A 265 18.41 34.05 -20.40
C TRP A 265 18.45 32.59 -20.85
N LEU A 266 19.50 32.19 -21.57
CA LEU A 266 19.65 30.83 -22.08
C LEU A 266 19.69 29.82 -20.93
N LEU A 267 20.39 30.14 -19.84
CA LEU A 267 20.45 29.32 -18.65
C LEU A 267 19.06 29.10 -18.02
N TYR A 268 18.30 30.19 -17.82
CA TYR A 268 16.96 30.08 -17.27
C TYR A 268 16.01 29.34 -18.22
N TYR A 269 16.11 29.61 -19.53
CA TYR A 269 15.27 28.97 -20.54
C TYR A 269 15.49 27.46 -20.57
N THR A 270 16.74 27.00 -20.68
CA THR A 270 17.06 25.56 -20.73
C THR A 270 16.64 24.85 -19.45
N ALA A 271 16.96 25.44 -18.28
CA ALA A 271 16.59 24.84 -17.00
C ALA A 271 15.06 24.73 -16.82
N THR A 272 14.30 25.73 -17.29
CA THR A 272 12.83 25.72 -17.20
C THR A 272 12.22 24.69 -18.15
N LEU A 273 12.80 24.56 -19.36
CA LEU A 273 12.37 23.59 -20.35
C LEU A 273 12.64 22.15 -19.91
N GLU A 274 13.79 21.87 -19.32
CA GLU A 274 14.14 20.56 -18.76
C GLU A 274 13.21 20.15 -17.61
N ASP A 275 12.86 21.08 -16.71
CA ASP A 275 11.88 20.80 -15.64
C ASP A 275 10.53 20.39 -16.21
N LEU A 276 10.06 21.15 -17.20
CA LEU A 276 8.77 20.94 -17.81
C LEU A 276 8.71 19.58 -18.50
N GLN A 277 9.77 19.22 -19.23
CA GLN A 277 9.89 17.91 -19.86
C GLN A 277 9.93 16.78 -18.83
N THR A 278 10.64 16.98 -17.71
CA THR A 278 10.69 16.01 -16.62
C THR A 278 9.29 15.80 -16.04
N LEU A 279 8.55 16.88 -15.76
CA LEU A 279 7.17 16.81 -15.27
C LEU A 279 6.22 16.12 -16.26
N ILE A 280 6.30 16.44 -17.54
CA ILE A 280 5.49 15.78 -18.58
C ILE A 280 5.79 14.27 -18.62
N THR A 281 7.07 13.90 -18.52
CA THR A 281 7.48 12.48 -18.48
C THR A 281 6.94 11.79 -17.23
N GLU A 282 6.97 12.45 -16.08
CA GLU A 282 6.38 11.91 -14.85
C GLU A 282 4.86 11.73 -14.99
N VAL A 283 4.14 12.69 -15.57
CA VAL A 283 2.69 12.57 -15.84
C VAL A 283 2.39 11.36 -16.72
N GLN A 284 3.17 11.16 -17.78
CA GLN A 284 3.02 10.00 -18.66
C GLN A 284 3.28 8.68 -17.93
N ALA A 285 4.28 8.64 -17.04
CA ALA A 285 4.57 7.48 -16.21
C ALA A 285 3.46 7.18 -15.18
N HIS A 286 2.78 8.20 -14.66
CA HIS A 286 1.68 8.05 -13.68
C HIS A 286 0.30 7.88 -14.33
N ARG A 287 0.21 7.73 -15.66
CA ARG A 287 -1.08 7.48 -16.33
C ARG A 287 -1.72 6.18 -15.86
N GLN A 288 -0.87 5.18 -15.60
CA GLN A 288 -1.24 3.92 -14.97
C GLN A 288 -0.45 3.81 -13.67
N ILE A 289 -1.15 3.47 -12.59
CA ILE A 289 -0.54 3.22 -11.29
C ILE A 289 -0.71 1.76 -10.93
N GLU A 290 0.38 1.17 -10.48
CA GLU A 290 0.35 -0.15 -9.86
C GLU A 290 -0.16 -0.01 -8.44
N ILE A 291 -1.21 -0.78 -8.15
CA ILE A 291 -1.77 -0.90 -6.82
C ILE A 291 -1.67 -2.37 -6.44
N GLU A 292 -1.07 -2.58 -5.29
CA GLU A 292 -0.94 -3.89 -4.64
C GLU A 292 -2.06 -4.00 -3.61
N LEU A 293 -2.96 -4.97 -3.80
CA LEU A 293 -4.00 -5.33 -2.84
C LEU A 293 -3.84 -6.79 -2.46
N GLY A 294 -4.03 -7.09 -1.18
CA GLY A 294 -3.96 -8.44 -0.65
C GLY A 294 -3.84 -8.40 0.87
N GLU A 295 -4.33 -9.45 1.52
CA GLU A 295 -4.07 -9.63 2.94
C GLU A 295 -2.57 -9.85 3.17
N SER A 296 -2.07 -9.22 4.22
CA SER A 296 -0.74 -9.41 4.75
C SER A 296 -0.48 -10.90 4.94
N GLY A 297 0.43 -11.47 4.15
CA GLY A 297 0.78 -12.91 4.17
C GLY A 297 0.01 -13.82 3.21
N GLY A 298 -0.89 -13.29 2.39
CA GLY A 298 -1.53 -13.96 1.26
C GLY A 298 -0.86 -13.67 -0.09
N GLU A 299 -1.48 -14.12 -1.20
CA GLU A 299 -1.08 -13.69 -2.54
C GLU A 299 -1.44 -12.20 -2.72
N VAL A 300 -0.42 -11.36 -2.98
CA VAL A 300 -0.61 -9.94 -3.30
C VAL A 300 -0.96 -9.85 -4.78
N GLU A 301 -2.18 -9.40 -5.08
CA GLU A 301 -2.60 -9.10 -6.44
C GLU A 301 -2.14 -7.70 -6.82
N THR A 302 -1.41 -7.61 -7.93
CA THR A 302 -1.03 -6.34 -8.56
C THR A 302 -2.00 -6.04 -9.69
N PHE A 303 -2.57 -4.84 -9.68
CA PHE A 303 -3.39 -4.37 -10.79
C PHE A 303 -3.01 -2.95 -11.19
N GLN A 304 -3.24 -2.68 -12.47
CA GLN A 304 -3.01 -1.40 -13.09
C GLN A 304 -4.31 -0.60 -13.07
N ALA A 305 -4.30 0.54 -12.40
CA ALA A 305 -5.43 1.47 -12.40
C ALA A 305 -5.10 2.70 -13.25
N GLU A 306 -6.03 3.11 -14.12
CA GLU A 306 -5.91 4.34 -14.90
C GLU A 306 -6.25 5.56 -14.04
N VAL A 307 -5.27 6.44 -13.81
CA VAL A 307 -5.41 7.57 -12.88
C VAL A 307 -6.51 8.55 -13.31
N ASP A 308 -6.64 8.80 -14.61
CA ASP A 308 -7.63 9.74 -15.13
C ASP A 308 -9.07 9.28 -14.88
N TYR A 309 -9.33 7.97 -14.99
CA TYR A 309 -10.64 7.40 -14.69
C TYR A 309 -11.01 7.63 -13.21
N TRP A 310 -10.08 7.38 -12.29
CA TRP A 310 -10.30 7.50 -10.85
C TRP A 310 -10.27 8.93 -10.30
N THR A 311 -9.84 9.90 -11.11
CA THR A 311 -9.72 11.33 -10.70
C THR A 311 -10.56 12.26 -11.57
N ASP A 312 -11.55 11.73 -12.28
CA ASP A 312 -12.45 12.50 -13.15
C ASP A 312 -11.73 13.37 -14.19
N GLY A 313 -10.63 12.86 -14.75
CA GLY A 313 -9.84 13.54 -15.79
C GLY A 313 -8.91 14.64 -15.27
N ARG A 314 -8.65 14.73 -13.96
CA ARG A 314 -7.73 15.74 -13.39
C ARG A 314 -6.29 15.60 -13.90
N LEU A 315 -5.81 14.38 -14.17
CA LEU A 315 -4.47 14.18 -14.73
C LEU A 315 -4.39 14.71 -16.17
N SER A 316 -5.41 14.49 -16.99
CA SER A 316 -5.55 15.06 -18.34
C SER A 316 -5.61 16.59 -18.30
N ALA A 317 -6.39 17.17 -17.38
CA ALA A 317 -6.44 18.62 -17.20
C ALA A 317 -5.08 19.19 -16.77
N TYR A 318 -4.37 18.49 -15.88
CA TYR A 318 -3.02 18.84 -15.47
C TYR A 318 -2.02 18.76 -16.64
N HIS A 319 -2.09 17.71 -17.46
CA HIS A 319 -1.25 17.57 -18.65
C HIS A 319 -1.48 18.71 -19.65
N GLN A 320 -2.74 19.11 -19.88
CA GLN A 320 -3.08 20.24 -20.76
C GLN A 320 -2.51 21.57 -20.25
N LYS A 321 -2.47 21.79 -18.93
CA LYS A 321 -1.79 22.96 -18.35
C LYS A 321 -0.30 22.94 -18.69
N LEU A 322 0.37 21.80 -18.52
CA LEU A 322 1.80 21.66 -18.86
C LEU A 322 2.07 21.87 -20.36
N ASP A 323 1.20 21.34 -21.23
CA ASP A 323 1.30 21.55 -22.68
C ASP A 323 1.14 23.03 -23.06
N THR A 324 0.28 23.76 -22.34
CA THR A 324 0.13 25.22 -22.51
C THR A 324 1.43 25.95 -22.17
N PHE A 325 2.10 25.59 -21.07
CA PHE A 325 3.41 26.15 -20.73
C PHE A 325 4.48 25.77 -21.77
N GLN A 326 4.44 24.54 -22.29
CA GLN A 326 5.37 24.11 -23.32
C GLN A 326 5.19 24.91 -24.61
N GLN A 327 3.95 25.15 -25.02
CA GLN A 327 3.62 26.00 -26.17
C GLN A 327 4.05 27.45 -25.95
N GLN A 328 3.86 27.99 -24.75
CA GLN A 328 4.31 29.34 -24.40
C GLN A 328 5.83 29.47 -24.49
N LEU A 329 6.60 28.52 -23.95
CA LEU A 329 8.06 28.52 -24.00
C LEU A 329 8.62 28.33 -25.41
N THR A 330 7.99 27.46 -26.22
CA THR A 330 8.45 27.19 -27.60
C THR A 330 8.08 28.32 -28.56
N THR A 331 6.83 28.81 -28.50
CA THR A 331 6.38 29.92 -29.36
C THR A 331 7.04 31.25 -28.94
N GLY A 332 7.26 31.41 -27.64
CA GLY A 332 7.82 32.61 -27.04
C GLY A 332 9.36 32.66 -27.02
N GLU A 333 10.08 31.67 -27.57
CA GLU A 333 11.55 31.60 -27.52
C GLU A 333 12.23 32.91 -27.98
N SER A 334 11.69 33.55 -29.01
CA SER A 334 12.23 34.79 -29.57
C SER A 334 11.74 36.08 -28.91
N THR A 335 10.74 36.01 -28.02
CA THR A 335 10.05 37.20 -27.47
C THR A 335 10.08 37.29 -25.96
N LEU A 336 10.16 36.17 -25.25
CA LEU A 336 10.07 36.12 -23.78
C LEU A 336 11.27 36.84 -23.13
N THR A 337 11.06 37.67 -22.13
CA THR A 337 12.17 38.26 -21.37
C THR A 337 12.70 37.31 -20.30
N THR A 338 13.84 37.63 -19.69
CA THR A 338 14.41 36.85 -18.58
C THR A 338 13.45 36.79 -17.38
N GLU A 339 12.80 37.90 -17.05
CA GLU A 339 11.84 37.99 -15.95
C GLU A 339 10.62 37.09 -16.21
N GLN A 340 10.11 37.08 -17.45
CA GLN A 340 8.97 36.24 -17.83
C GLN A 340 9.31 34.75 -17.71
N ILE A 341 10.53 34.34 -18.06
CA ILE A 341 10.95 32.95 -17.87
C ILE A 341 11.06 32.59 -16.40
N GLN A 342 11.63 33.48 -15.57
CA GLN A 342 11.72 33.24 -14.14
C GLN A 342 10.33 33.08 -13.50
N GLU A 343 9.35 33.87 -13.94
CA GLU A 343 7.96 33.73 -13.50
C GLU A 343 7.37 32.38 -13.94
N LEU A 344 7.56 31.98 -15.20
CA LEU A 344 7.14 30.67 -15.70
C LEU A 344 7.80 29.52 -14.92
N ALA A 345 9.08 29.63 -14.60
CA ALA A 345 9.81 28.65 -13.82
C ALA A 345 9.21 28.49 -12.41
N GLN A 346 8.81 29.59 -11.77
CA GLN A 346 8.14 29.55 -10.47
C GLN A 346 6.76 28.89 -10.55
N GLN A 347 5.97 29.22 -11.58
CA GLN A 347 4.66 28.61 -11.80
C GLN A 347 4.79 27.09 -12.05
N ILE A 348 5.74 26.66 -12.87
CA ILE A 348 6.01 25.24 -13.14
C ILE A 348 6.48 24.53 -11.86
N ALA A 349 7.33 25.15 -11.05
CA ALA A 349 7.78 24.58 -9.78
C ALA A 349 6.61 24.37 -8.80
N ALA A 350 5.64 25.28 -8.78
CA ALA A 350 4.47 25.19 -7.92
C ALA A 350 3.49 24.05 -8.30
N LEU A 351 3.56 23.55 -9.54
CA LEU A 351 2.72 22.44 -10.03
C LEU A 351 3.23 21.06 -9.63
N ARG A 352 4.52 20.92 -9.29
CA ARG A 352 5.13 19.66 -8.85
C ARG A 352 4.34 18.89 -7.77
N PRO A 353 3.89 19.51 -6.66
CA PRO A 353 3.12 18.79 -5.64
C PRO A 353 1.75 18.31 -6.14
N GLU A 354 1.11 19.04 -7.07
CA GLU A 354 -0.23 18.71 -7.58
C GLU A 354 -0.26 17.32 -8.25
N LEU A 355 0.83 16.90 -8.92
CA LEU A 355 0.93 15.56 -9.51
C LEU A 355 0.90 14.45 -8.47
N ALA A 356 1.59 14.63 -7.35
CA ALA A 356 1.61 13.65 -6.26
C ALA A 356 0.22 13.53 -5.62
N ASP A 357 -0.48 14.65 -5.45
CA ASP A 357 -1.83 14.69 -4.91
C ASP A 357 -2.82 13.95 -5.82
N ILE A 358 -2.78 14.20 -7.15
CA ILE A 358 -3.62 13.49 -8.13
C ILE A 358 -3.37 11.97 -8.08
N ALA A 359 -2.10 11.54 -8.04
CA ALA A 359 -1.76 10.13 -7.98
C ALA A 359 -2.22 9.46 -6.67
N ASN A 360 -2.11 10.16 -5.54
CA ASN A 360 -2.57 9.65 -4.25
C ASN A 360 -4.09 9.57 -4.16
N GLU A 361 -4.80 10.54 -4.73
CA GLU A 361 -6.26 10.54 -4.82
C GLU A 361 -6.75 9.35 -5.66
N ALA A 362 -6.15 9.09 -6.82
CA ALA A 362 -6.48 7.91 -7.62
C ALA A 362 -6.31 6.60 -6.85
N LYS A 363 -5.17 6.44 -6.14
CA LYS A 363 -4.92 5.27 -5.28
C LYS A 363 -5.99 5.12 -4.21
N MET A 364 -6.36 6.23 -3.56
CA MET A 364 -7.35 6.21 -2.50
C MET A 364 -8.73 5.84 -3.01
N GLN A 365 -9.14 6.37 -4.17
CA GLN A 365 -10.44 6.06 -4.76
C GLN A 365 -10.59 4.59 -5.15
N VAL A 366 -9.51 3.98 -5.65
CA VAL A 366 -9.45 2.55 -5.89
C VAL A 366 -9.63 1.76 -4.60
N ILE A 367 -8.86 2.09 -3.55
CA ILE A 367 -8.93 1.40 -2.25
C ILE A 367 -10.34 1.53 -1.69
N LEU A 368 -10.93 2.72 -1.73
CA LEU A 368 -12.29 2.96 -1.25
C LEU A 368 -13.32 2.16 -2.04
N SER A 369 -13.14 1.99 -3.35
CA SER A 369 -13.99 1.11 -4.15
C SER A 369 -13.93 -0.33 -3.66
N GLN A 370 -12.74 -0.85 -3.39
CA GLN A 370 -12.59 -2.22 -2.92
C GLN A 370 -13.16 -2.42 -1.53
N MET A 371 -12.93 -1.45 -0.63
CA MET A 371 -13.57 -1.43 0.68
C MET A 371 -15.10 -1.48 0.57
N ARG A 372 -15.72 -0.83 -0.42
CA ARG A 372 -17.18 -0.92 -0.62
C ARG A 372 -17.63 -2.35 -0.92
N ALA A 373 -16.87 -3.09 -1.73
CA ALA A 373 -17.17 -4.49 -2.00
C ALA A 373 -16.96 -5.37 -0.76
N GLU A 374 -15.84 -5.21 -0.04
CA GLU A 374 -15.53 -5.97 1.19
C GLU A 374 -16.56 -5.73 2.31
N ILE A 375 -17.01 -4.48 2.48
CA ILE A 375 -18.09 -4.13 3.41
C ILE A 375 -19.38 -4.87 3.00
N ALA A 376 -19.70 -4.91 1.71
CA ALA A 376 -20.88 -5.61 1.23
C ALA A 376 -20.82 -7.11 1.54
N ASP A 377 -19.66 -7.73 1.33
CA ASP A 377 -19.44 -9.15 1.64
C ASP A 377 -19.60 -9.41 3.14
N THR A 378 -19.05 -8.55 3.99
CA THR A 378 -19.22 -8.63 5.45
C THR A 378 -20.70 -8.52 5.86
N VAL A 379 -21.44 -7.61 5.22
CA VAL A 379 -22.89 -7.45 5.45
C VAL A 379 -23.65 -8.69 5.00
N VAL A 380 -23.30 -9.29 3.87
CA VAL A 380 -23.92 -10.53 3.38
C VAL A 380 -23.65 -11.68 4.34
N GLU A 381 -22.41 -11.89 4.77
CA GLU A 381 -22.04 -12.95 5.72
C GLU A 381 -22.81 -12.83 7.05
N LEU A 382 -22.95 -11.60 7.56
CA LEU A 382 -23.76 -11.38 8.76
C LEU A 382 -25.23 -11.73 8.49
N LEU A 383 -25.81 -11.23 7.40
CA LEU A 383 -27.21 -11.47 7.04
C LEU A 383 -27.50 -12.96 6.77
N GLU A 384 -26.52 -13.74 6.31
CA GLU A 384 -26.61 -15.20 6.20
C GLU A 384 -26.86 -15.88 7.54
N SER A 385 -26.22 -15.41 8.62
CA SER A 385 -26.47 -15.92 9.97
C SER A 385 -27.91 -15.69 10.45
N TYR A 386 -28.58 -14.64 9.92
CA TYR A 386 -29.98 -14.32 10.18
C TYR A 386 -30.97 -14.97 9.20
N GLY A 387 -30.48 -15.83 8.28
CA GLY A 387 -31.30 -16.60 7.35
C GLY A 387 -31.66 -15.89 6.04
N TYR A 388 -30.97 -14.79 5.71
CA TYR A 388 -31.00 -14.21 4.36
C TYR A 388 -29.95 -14.89 3.48
N GLN A 389 -30.20 -15.00 2.19
CA GLN A 389 -29.24 -15.58 1.25
C GLN A 389 -29.15 -14.71 0.00
N LEU A 390 -27.95 -14.64 -0.56
CA LEU A 390 -27.72 -14.06 -1.86
C LEU A 390 -28.19 -15.09 -2.92
N ALA A 391 -29.25 -14.77 -3.67
CA ALA A 391 -29.84 -15.74 -4.60
C ALA A 391 -29.00 -15.89 -5.88
N ASP A 392 -28.48 -14.79 -6.41
CA ASP A 392 -27.51 -14.78 -7.51
C ASP A 392 -26.46 -13.68 -7.31
N PRO A 393 -25.18 -14.02 -7.07
CA PRO A 393 -24.12 -13.03 -6.84
C PRO A 393 -23.94 -12.01 -7.98
N GLN A 394 -24.22 -12.36 -9.23
CA GLN A 394 -24.03 -11.44 -10.37
C GLN A 394 -25.29 -10.60 -10.67
N ALA A 395 -26.47 -11.10 -10.30
CA ALA A 395 -27.73 -10.37 -10.48
C ALA A 395 -28.08 -9.51 -9.27
N ASP A 396 -27.65 -9.91 -8.07
CA ASP A 396 -28.06 -9.31 -6.81
C ASP A 396 -26.96 -8.49 -6.10
N ALA A 397 -25.76 -8.36 -6.68
CA ALA A 397 -24.74 -7.41 -6.26
C ALA A 397 -24.15 -6.65 -7.45
N SER A 398 -24.05 -5.34 -7.38
CA SER A 398 -23.44 -4.53 -8.45
C SER A 398 -23.13 -3.09 -8.05
N TYR A 399 -22.19 -2.49 -8.77
CA TYR A 399 -21.98 -1.04 -8.74
C TYR A 399 -23.07 -0.32 -9.53
N GLU A 400 -23.50 0.84 -9.02
CA GLU A 400 -24.45 1.70 -9.71
C GLU A 400 -23.89 2.18 -11.06
N GLY A 401 -24.67 1.99 -12.12
CA GLY A 401 -24.25 2.31 -13.48
C GLY A 401 -23.07 1.49 -14.01
N THR A 402 -22.69 0.40 -13.34
CA THR A 402 -21.48 -0.39 -13.62
C THR A 402 -20.16 0.39 -13.51
N ASP A 403 -20.19 1.55 -12.85
CA ASP A 403 -19.02 2.40 -12.61
C ASP A 403 -18.51 2.16 -11.19
N TYR A 404 -17.28 1.68 -11.06
CA TYR A 404 -16.64 1.33 -9.79
C TYR A 404 -16.51 2.52 -8.83
N ARG A 405 -16.60 3.75 -9.34
CA ARG A 405 -16.55 4.97 -8.54
C ARG A 405 -17.85 5.25 -7.77
N ASN A 406 -18.96 4.65 -8.19
CA ASN A 406 -20.27 4.89 -7.61
C ASN A 406 -20.56 3.96 -6.43
N ALA A 407 -21.78 4.07 -5.90
CA ALA A 407 -22.27 3.24 -4.81
C ALA A 407 -22.28 1.75 -5.19
N TYR A 408 -21.99 0.90 -4.22
CA TYR A 408 -22.12 -0.55 -4.32
C TYR A 408 -23.45 -0.99 -3.71
N VAL A 409 -24.23 -1.78 -4.45
CA VAL A 409 -25.56 -2.21 -4.03
C VAL A 409 -25.59 -3.73 -3.96
N VAL A 410 -26.03 -4.26 -2.82
CA VAL A 410 -26.24 -5.70 -2.61
C VAL A 410 -27.64 -5.98 -2.09
N LYS A 411 -28.29 -7.01 -2.62
CA LYS A 411 -29.65 -7.41 -2.25
C LYS A 411 -29.66 -8.87 -1.80
N VAL A 412 -30.10 -9.12 -0.57
CA VAL A 412 -30.28 -10.47 -0.04
C VAL A 412 -31.76 -10.76 0.19
N LYS A 413 -32.14 -12.05 0.16
CA LYS A 413 -33.53 -12.48 0.35
C LYS A 413 -33.66 -13.62 1.35
N ASN A 414 -34.69 -13.60 2.17
CA ASN A 414 -35.03 -14.72 3.06
C ASN A 414 -36.06 -15.65 2.38
N ILE A 415 -36.15 -16.89 2.86
CA ILE A 415 -37.13 -17.93 2.49
C ILE A 415 -38.58 -17.40 2.59
N ALA A 416 -38.85 -16.43 3.47
CA ALA A 416 -40.15 -15.79 3.63
C ALA A 416 -40.53 -14.81 2.49
N GLY A 417 -39.58 -14.46 1.61
CA GLY A 417 -39.75 -13.48 0.54
C GLY A 417 -39.46 -12.03 0.96
N GLU A 418 -38.84 -11.82 2.12
CA GLU A 418 -38.34 -10.52 2.58
C GLU A 418 -37.01 -10.21 1.87
N GLU A 419 -36.82 -8.97 1.41
CA GLU A 419 -35.65 -8.51 0.67
C GLU A 419 -34.96 -7.39 1.47
N ILE A 420 -33.65 -7.49 1.66
CA ILE A 420 -32.85 -6.40 2.25
C ILE A 420 -31.88 -5.92 1.17
N VAL A 421 -31.86 -4.61 0.94
CA VAL A 421 -30.94 -3.95 0.02
C VAL A 421 -30.02 -3.04 0.81
N THR A 422 -28.73 -3.33 0.76
CA THR A 422 -27.68 -2.49 1.34
C THR A 422 -27.01 -1.69 0.24
N VAL A 423 -26.93 -0.38 0.43
CA VAL A 423 -26.29 0.56 -0.51
C VAL A 423 -25.13 1.23 0.21
N ILE A 424 -23.92 1.07 -0.34
CA ILE A 424 -22.68 1.61 0.22
C ILE A 424 -22.21 2.71 -0.71
N THR A 425 -22.32 3.96 -0.26
CA THR A 425 -22.11 5.16 -1.08
C THR A 425 -20.77 5.81 -0.72
N PRO A 426 -19.95 6.24 -1.69
CA PRO A 426 -18.77 7.04 -1.39
C PRO A 426 -19.17 8.39 -0.78
N GLU A 427 -18.52 8.80 0.31
CA GLU A 427 -18.70 10.16 0.83
C GLU A 427 -17.87 11.19 0.04
N LYS A 428 -18.23 12.47 0.17
CA LYS A 428 -17.46 13.57 -0.44
C LYS A 428 -16.14 13.84 0.28
N GLU A 429 -16.05 13.51 1.57
CA GLU A 429 -14.80 13.60 2.32
C GLU A 429 -13.92 12.38 2.01
N LEU A 430 -12.64 12.64 1.73
CA LEU A 430 -11.65 11.62 1.43
C LEU A 430 -11.54 10.63 2.59
N GLY A 431 -11.91 9.37 2.34
CA GLY A 431 -11.65 8.26 3.26
C GLY A 431 -12.87 7.64 3.93
N ALA A 432 -14.10 8.04 3.57
CA ALA A 432 -15.31 7.52 4.21
C ALA A 432 -16.33 6.93 3.22
N ASN A 433 -17.02 5.88 3.66
CA ASN A 433 -18.15 5.26 2.94
C ASN A 433 -19.37 5.29 3.86
N ASN A 434 -20.51 5.74 3.32
CA ASN A 434 -21.79 5.71 4.03
C ASN A 434 -22.53 4.42 3.68
N ILE A 435 -23.07 3.74 4.68
CA ILE A 435 -23.87 2.53 4.50
C ILE A 435 -25.32 2.85 4.81
N SER A 436 -26.20 2.50 3.87
CA SER A 436 -27.65 2.52 4.07
C SER A 436 -28.27 1.15 3.88
N ILE A 437 -29.18 0.78 4.78
CA ILE A 437 -29.86 -0.52 4.79
C ILE A 437 -31.35 -0.29 4.56
N ASN A 438 -31.90 -0.92 3.53
CA ASN A 438 -33.29 -0.78 3.10
C ASN A 438 -33.99 -2.15 3.16
N ALA A 439 -35.00 -2.30 4.02
CA ALA A 439 -35.77 -3.53 4.13
C ALA A 439 -37.09 -3.45 3.34
N PHE A 440 -37.42 -4.50 2.59
CA PHE A 440 -38.64 -4.65 1.80
C PHE A 440 -39.32 -5.98 2.14
N GLY A 441 -40.65 -6.00 2.23
CA GLY A 441 -41.40 -7.24 2.45
C GLY A 441 -42.80 -7.18 1.88
N ASP A 442 -43.18 -8.18 1.08
CA ASP A 442 -44.52 -8.27 0.48
C ASP A 442 -45.58 -8.83 1.47
N ARG A 443 -45.17 -9.29 2.66
CA ARG A 443 -46.03 -9.95 3.66
C ARG A 443 -46.14 -9.24 5.02
N LEU A 444 -45.31 -8.25 5.30
CA LEU A 444 -45.38 -7.46 6.53
C LEU A 444 -46.22 -6.21 6.26
N LEU A 445 -47.45 -6.20 6.78
CA LEU A 445 -48.35 -5.04 6.73
C LEU A 445 -48.00 -3.97 7.79
N ASP A 446 -46.97 -4.22 8.62
CA ASP A 446 -46.62 -3.40 9.78
C ASP A 446 -45.22 -2.81 9.63
N GLU A 447 -45.15 -1.53 9.26
CA GLU A 447 -43.92 -0.77 9.02
C GLU A 447 -43.00 -0.75 10.27
N GLU A 448 -43.58 -0.79 11.48
CA GLU A 448 -42.82 -0.81 12.75
C GLU A 448 -42.00 -2.09 12.94
N GLN A 449 -42.48 -3.25 12.47
CA GLN A 449 -41.76 -4.52 12.61
C GLN A 449 -40.62 -4.67 11.61
N LEU A 450 -40.79 -4.12 10.41
CA LEU A 450 -39.72 -3.99 9.41
C LEU A 450 -38.61 -3.08 9.94
N ARG A 451 -39.00 -1.96 10.57
CA ARG A 451 -38.08 -1.01 11.19
C ARG A 451 -37.28 -1.62 12.34
N GLN A 452 -37.93 -2.27 13.30
CA GLN A 452 -37.23 -2.92 14.43
C GLN A 452 -36.25 -4.01 13.98
N ARG A 453 -36.56 -4.72 12.89
CA ARG A 453 -35.63 -5.70 12.31
C ARG A 453 -34.45 -5.03 11.60
N ALA A 454 -34.69 -3.96 10.84
CA ALA A 454 -33.62 -3.20 10.21
C ALA A 454 -32.69 -2.56 11.24
N GLU A 455 -33.24 -1.99 12.31
CA GLU A 455 -32.49 -1.46 13.46
C GLU A 455 -31.71 -2.56 14.20
N GLY A 456 -32.30 -3.75 14.41
CA GLY A 456 -31.59 -4.88 15.04
C GLY A 456 -30.44 -5.45 14.20
N ILE A 457 -30.60 -5.50 12.87
CA ILE A 457 -29.53 -5.88 11.93
C ILE A 457 -28.43 -4.81 11.93
N PHE A 458 -28.82 -3.54 12.01
CA PHE A 458 -27.92 -2.40 12.08
C PHE A 458 -27.07 -2.41 13.36
N GLU A 459 -27.67 -2.68 14.52
CA GLU A 459 -26.96 -2.83 15.80
C GLU A 459 -26.01 -4.03 15.78
N ALA A 460 -26.44 -5.17 15.22
CA ALA A 460 -25.59 -6.36 15.07
C ALA A 460 -24.38 -6.12 14.16
N LEU A 461 -24.53 -5.36 13.06
CA LEU A 461 -23.42 -4.95 12.19
C LEU A 461 -22.38 -4.10 12.95
N HIS A 462 -22.83 -3.29 13.91
CA HIS A 462 -21.94 -2.42 14.69
C HIS A 462 -21.26 -3.18 15.85
N GLU A 463 -21.97 -4.10 16.50
CA GLU A 463 -21.47 -4.84 17.68
C GLU A 463 -20.69 -6.12 17.34
N GLU A 464 -21.11 -6.91 16.35
CA GLU A 464 -20.52 -8.23 16.05
C GLU A 464 -19.38 -8.17 15.02
N SER A 465 -19.49 -7.29 14.01
CA SER A 465 -18.51 -7.20 12.92
C SER A 465 -17.29 -6.33 13.25
N GLY A 466 -17.33 -5.54 14.32
CA GLY A 466 -16.23 -4.64 14.70
C GLY A 466 -15.91 -3.58 13.64
N LEU A 467 -16.84 -3.31 12.72
CA LEU A 467 -16.72 -2.35 11.62
C LEU A 467 -16.63 -0.92 12.17
N GLN A 468 -15.44 -0.51 12.62
CA GLN A 468 -15.09 0.90 12.80
C GLN A 468 -14.90 1.54 11.42
N LEU A 469 -15.99 1.66 10.68
CA LEU A 469 -15.97 2.32 9.38
C LEU A 469 -15.97 3.83 9.60
N PRO A 470 -15.01 4.56 9.02
CA PRO A 470 -15.15 6.01 8.90
C PRO A 470 -16.33 6.30 7.96
N GLY A 471 -17.44 6.77 8.52
CA GLY A 471 -18.66 7.12 7.78
C GLY A 471 -19.91 6.99 8.65
N GLU A 472 -20.96 7.74 8.31
CA GLU A 472 -22.25 7.56 8.99
C GLU A 472 -22.95 6.31 8.45
N THR A 473 -23.32 5.38 9.31
CA THR A 473 -24.23 4.30 8.95
C THR A 473 -25.64 4.81 9.22
N GLN A 474 -26.52 4.86 8.21
CA GLN A 474 -27.88 5.41 8.35
C GLN A 474 -28.94 4.36 7.98
N CYS A 475 -29.88 4.11 8.89
CA CYS A 475 -31.11 3.39 8.60
C CYS A 475 -32.21 4.41 8.25
N TYR A 476 -32.69 4.43 7.00
CA TYR A 476 -33.75 5.37 6.59
C TYR A 476 -35.12 4.92 7.09
N GLU A 477 -35.97 5.88 7.48
CA GLU A 477 -37.35 5.61 7.93
C GLU A 477 -38.26 5.08 6.82
N GLN A 478 -37.94 5.36 5.55
CA GLN A 478 -38.60 4.77 4.39
C GLN A 478 -37.56 4.14 3.46
N PRO A 479 -37.76 2.89 3.01
CA PRO A 479 -36.82 2.23 2.13
C PRO A 479 -36.81 2.90 0.76
N GLN A 480 -35.62 3.16 0.24
CA GLN A 480 -35.43 3.79 -1.06
C GLN A 480 -35.81 2.83 -2.18
N ALA A 481 -37.07 2.90 -2.63
CA ALA A 481 -37.66 2.00 -3.62
C ALA A 481 -36.90 1.94 -4.95
N GLU A 482 -36.14 2.99 -5.24
CA GLU A 482 -35.31 3.08 -6.43
C GLU A 482 -34.20 2.00 -6.43
N TYR A 483 -33.64 1.61 -5.29
CA TYR A 483 -32.58 0.59 -5.21
C TYR A 483 -33.10 -0.87 -5.18
N ARG A 484 -34.43 -1.06 -5.14
CA ARG A 484 -35.05 -2.39 -5.10
C ARG A 484 -34.80 -3.19 -6.38
N ASP A 485 -34.78 -2.53 -7.54
CA ASP A 485 -34.53 -3.14 -8.84
C ASP A 485 -33.07 -2.93 -9.29
N ILE A 486 -32.23 -3.93 -9.04
CA ILE A 486 -30.79 -3.88 -9.36
C ILE A 486 -30.55 -3.74 -10.87
N GLU A 487 -31.43 -4.24 -11.74
CA GLU A 487 -31.28 -4.05 -13.19
C GLU A 487 -31.49 -2.59 -13.60
N GLN A 488 -32.32 -1.85 -12.86
CA GLN A 488 -32.43 -0.40 -13.04
C GLN A 488 -31.21 0.33 -12.47
N VAL A 489 -30.70 -0.08 -11.30
CA VAL A 489 -29.48 0.47 -10.70
C VAL A 489 -28.27 0.32 -11.64
N LYS A 490 -28.11 -0.84 -12.28
CA LYS A 490 -27.06 -1.09 -13.28
C LYS A 490 -27.18 -0.19 -14.53
N ARG A 491 -28.41 0.19 -14.89
CA ARG A 491 -28.70 1.02 -16.09
C ARG A 491 -28.70 2.52 -15.81
N ARG A 492 -28.61 2.94 -14.54
CA ARG A 492 -28.53 4.36 -14.19
C ARG A 492 -27.24 4.93 -14.71
N GLN A 493 -27.36 5.96 -15.53
CA GLN A 493 -26.26 6.89 -15.75
C GLN A 493 -26.31 7.90 -14.61
N ASN A 494 -25.42 7.74 -13.65
CA ASN A 494 -25.35 8.69 -12.55
C ASN A 494 -24.98 10.06 -13.11
N SER A 495 -25.91 11.00 -12.99
CA SER A 495 -25.70 12.43 -13.20
C SER A 495 -25.26 13.06 -11.88
N SER A 496 -24.30 12.44 -11.21
CA SER A 496 -23.87 12.83 -9.86
C SER A 496 -22.94 14.04 -9.90
N GLN A 497 -23.48 15.17 -10.35
CA GLN A 497 -23.00 16.51 -10.02
C GLN A 497 -24.13 17.53 -9.76
N GLN A 498 -25.41 17.16 -9.73
CA GLN A 498 -26.47 18.10 -9.36
C GLN A 498 -27.50 17.48 -8.41
N LEU A 499 -27.34 17.77 -7.12
CA LEU A 499 -28.48 17.88 -6.20
C LEU A 499 -28.86 19.38 -6.09
N PRO A 500 -30.16 19.69 -5.98
CA PRO A 500 -30.68 21.03 -6.12
C PRO A 500 -30.33 21.90 -4.91
N ALA A 501 -30.05 23.16 -5.19
CA ALA A 501 -29.98 24.21 -4.19
C ALA A 501 -31.38 24.39 -3.55
N GLU A 502 -31.56 23.90 -2.33
CA GLU A 502 -32.59 24.34 -1.40
C GLU A 502 -31.88 24.93 -0.17
N GLY A 503 -32.18 26.11 0.37
CA GLY A 503 -33.32 26.98 0.13
C GLY A 503 -32.94 28.46 0.28
N GLY A 504 -33.38 29.25 -0.70
CA GLY A 504 -33.60 30.68 -0.51
C GLY A 504 -34.92 30.85 0.22
N THR A 505 -34.85 31.25 1.48
CA THR A 505 -35.98 31.74 2.26
C THR A 505 -36.65 32.90 1.52
N ARG A 506 -37.93 32.71 1.19
CA ARG A 506 -38.87 33.81 1.01
C ARG A 506 -39.25 34.33 2.38
N ASP A 507 -38.89 35.58 2.66
CA ASP A 507 -39.82 36.66 2.99
C ASP A 507 -39.12 38.01 2.83
#